data_AF-A0A6I1KG65-F1
#
_entry.id   AF-A0A6I1KG65-F1
#
_cell.length_a   1.000
_cell.length_b   1.000
_cell.length_c   1.000
_cell.angle_alpha   90.00
_cell.angle_beta   90.00
_cell.angle_gamma   90.00
#
_symmetry.space_group_name_H-M   'P 1'
#
loop_
_entity.id
_entity.type
_entity.pdbx_description
1 polymer ?
#
loop_
_entity_poly.entity_id
_entity_poly.type
_entity_poly.pdbx_seq_one_letter_code
_entity_poly.pdbx_strand_id
1 'polypeptide(L)'
;MKFWAMTCKVLGYIWLVLACLLILVGIVGVWMKEGFSGVQNLLSPFNVANYIVTIITLAPGIGLLMLSEKLQNKAKTVISDKNRKKAKIREQIISEYGEYIKNHPPTGEIRDVSELPYTKEEILDAITLEIVLENDDQMVGAMTTCAVMLADFQEKVGPNPLTMLGISNAEILSAVKSSDSELKALAAKITENPDKERYEYLKKVADEELILIKKKLEAAEELRRQMPEEKKRQIRGNSSF
;
A
#
# COMPACT_ATOMS: atom_id res chain seq x y z
N MET A 1 -4.67 1.27 -21.11
CA MET A 1 -3.66 0.21 -21.38
C MET A 1 -4.29 -1.18 -21.45
N LYS A 2 -5.07 -1.63 -20.44
CA LYS A 2 -5.73 -2.95 -20.48
C LYS A 2 -6.65 -3.15 -21.71
N PHE A 3 -7.43 -2.12 -22.06
CA PHE A 3 -8.28 -2.12 -23.26
C PHE A 3 -7.49 -2.43 -24.54
N TRP A 4 -6.46 -1.63 -24.83
CA TRP A 4 -5.59 -1.82 -25.99
C TRP A 4 -4.95 -3.21 -26.07
N ALA A 5 -4.45 -3.72 -24.95
CA ALA A 5 -3.89 -5.07 -24.92
C ALA A 5 -4.95 -6.15 -25.23
N MET A 6 -6.17 -6.00 -24.70
CA MET A 6 -7.28 -6.91 -24.99
C MET A 6 -7.68 -6.84 -26.46
N THR A 7 -7.77 -5.64 -27.04
CA THR A 7 -8.08 -5.44 -28.46
C THR A 7 -7.03 -6.08 -29.35
N CYS A 8 -5.73 -5.87 -29.09
CA CYS A 8 -4.65 -6.53 -29.84
C CYS A 8 -4.73 -8.06 -29.73
N LYS A 9 -5.02 -8.58 -28.53
CA LYS A 9 -5.15 -10.03 -28.32
C LYS A 9 -6.30 -10.62 -29.13
N VAL A 10 -7.48 -10.01 -29.07
CA VAL A 10 -8.67 -10.46 -29.81
C VAL A 10 -8.45 -10.36 -31.32
N LEU A 11 -7.93 -9.24 -31.81
CA LEU A 11 -7.62 -9.06 -33.24
C LEU A 11 -6.55 -10.06 -33.71
N GLY A 12 -5.54 -10.33 -32.90
CA GLY A 12 -4.51 -11.34 -33.19
C GLY A 12 -5.11 -12.73 -33.38
N TYR A 13 -6.00 -13.17 -32.47
CA TYR A 13 -6.69 -14.45 -32.62
C TYR A 13 -7.62 -14.49 -33.83
N ILE A 14 -8.41 -13.44 -34.07
CA ILE A 14 -9.29 -13.36 -35.24
C ILE A 14 -8.46 -13.49 -36.52
N TRP A 15 -7.34 -12.79 -36.62
CA TRP A 15 -6.45 -12.86 -37.77
C TRP A 15 -5.87 -14.25 -37.98
N LEU A 16 -5.37 -14.90 -36.91
CA LEU A 16 -4.82 -16.25 -36.99
C LEU A 16 -5.86 -17.28 -37.43
N VAL A 17 -7.08 -17.19 -36.93
CA VAL A 17 -8.18 -18.08 -37.34
C VAL A 17 -8.50 -17.88 -38.82
N LEU A 18 -8.63 -16.62 -39.27
CA LEU A 18 -8.89 -16.32 -40.68
C LEU A 18 -7.76 -16.79 -41.60
N ALA A 19 -6.51 -16.60 -41.19
CA ALA A 19 -5.32 -17.07 -41.90
C ALA A 19 -5.30 -18.61 -42.01
N CYS A 20 -5.56 -19.32 -40.92
CA CYS A 20 -5.64 -20.78 -40.91
C CYS A 20 -6.77 -21.29 -41.82
N LEU A 21 -7.96 -20.68 -41.78
CA LEU A 21 -9.06 -21.03 -42.67
C LEU A 21 -8.71 -20.80 -44.14
N LEU A 22 -8.05 -19.68 -44.46
CA LEU A 22 -7.60 -19.38 -45.82
C LEU A 22 -6.61 -20.44 -46.34
N ILE A 23 -5.64 -20.84 -45.50
CA ILE A 23 -4.67 -21.89 -45.83
C ILE A 23 -5.38 -23.23 -46.06
N LEU A 24 -6.33 -23.60 -45.20
CA LEU A 24 -7.11 -24.84 -45.35
C LEU A 24 -7.91 -24.86 -46.65
N VAL A 25 -8.59 -23.76 -46.99
CA VAL A 25 -9.32 -23.63 -48.26
C VAL A 25 -8.36 -23.76 -49.45
N GLY A 26 -7.16 -23.17 -49.35
CA GLY A 26 -6.11 -23.32 -50.35
C GLY A 26 -5.68 -24.77 -50.55
N ILE A 27 -5.46 -25.52 -49.46
CA ILE A 27 -5.10 -26.95 -49.50
C ILE A 27 -6.21 -27.78 -50.16
N VAL A 28 -7.48 -27.55 -49.77
CA VAL A 28 -8.63 -28.26 -50.36
C VAL A 28 -8.75 -27.96 -51.86
N GLY A 29 -8.52 -26.71 -52.28
CA GLY A 29 -8.54 -26.33 -53.68
C GLY A 29 -7.47 -27.04 -54.52
N VAL A 30 -6.26 -27.17 -53.99
CA VAL A 30 -5.17 -27.93 -54.63
C VAL A 30 -5.51 -29.42 -54.69
N TRP A 31 -6.04 -29.98 -53.60
CA TRP A 31 -6.46 -31.37 -53.56
C TRP A 31 -7.52 -31.71 -54.62
N MET A 32 -8.53 -30.86 -54.78
CA MET A 32 -9.58 -31.06 -55.78
C MET A 32 -9.08 -31.00 -57.22
N LYS A 33 -8.03 -30.21 -57.51
CA LYS A 33 -7.51 -30.02 -58.86
C LYS A 33 -6.42 -31.03 -59.24
N GLU A 34 -5.50 -31.29 -58.32
CA GLU A 34 -4.26 -32.05 -58.57
C GLU A 34 -4.19 -33.37 -57.79
N GLY A 35 -5.22 -33.68 -57.01
CA GLY A 35 -5.25 -34.85 -56.15
C GLY A 35 -4.29 -34.74 -54.97
N PHE A 36 -4.05 -35.88 -54.31
CA PHE A 36 -3.22 -35.95 -53.11
C PHE A 36 -1.74 -35.60 -53.39
N SER A 37 -1.24 -35.93 -54.57
CA SER A 37 0.13 -35.60 -55.01
C SER A 37 0.37 -34.10 -55.06
N GLY A 38 -0.63 -33.30 -55.48
CA GLY A 38 -0.53 -31.84 -55.45
C GLY A 38 -0.36 -31.30 -54.03
N VAL A 39 -1.11 -31.85 -53.06
CA VAL A 39 -0.98 -31.48 -51.64
C VAL A 39 0.40 -31.83 -51.08
N GLN A 40 0.94 -33.01 -51.41
CA GLN A 40 2.29 -33.41 -50.98
C GLN A 40 3.36 -32.47 -51.54
N ASN A 41 3.24 -32.04 -52.79
CA ASN A 41 4.15 -31.05 -53.39
C ASN A 41 3.97 -29.65 -52.77
N LEU A 42 2.73 -29.26 -52.42
CA LEU A 42 2.42 -27.99 -51.77
C LEU A 42 3.05 -27.90 -50.37
N LEU A 43 2.97 -28.98 -49.60
CA LEU A 43 3.50 -29.10 -48.24
C LEU A 43 4.94 -29.65 -48.20
N SER A 44 5.57 -29.85 -49.36
CA SER A 44 6.94 -30.34 -49.44
C SER A 44 7.89 -29.34 -48.79
N PRO A 45 8.83 -29.77 -47.93
CA PRO A 45 9.82 -28.88 -47.29
C PRO A 45 10.69 -28.14 -48.32
N PHE A 46 10.75 -28.62 -49.57
CA PHE A 46 11.49 -27.97 -50.66
C PHE A 46 10.71 -26.83 -51.33
N ASN A 47 9.41 -26.68 -51.05
CA ASN A 47 8.58 -25.60 -51.58
C ASN A 47 8.69 -24.35 -50.69
N VAL A 48 9.86 -23.72 -50.73
CA VAL A 48 10.20 -22.54 -49.91
C VAL A 48 9.19 -21.40 -50.11
N ALA A 49 8.66 -21.23 -51.33
CA ALA A 49 7.69 -20.19 -51.64
C ALA A 49 6.42 -20.28 -50.78
N ASN A 50 5.85 -21.47 -50.62
CA ASN A 50 4.66 -21.66 -49.79
C ASN A 50 4.91 -21.39 -48.30
N TYR A 51 6.07 -21.77 -47.79
CA TYR A 51 6.43 -21.46 -46.41
C TYR A 51 6.56 -19.95 -46.19
N ILE A 52 7.17 -19.22 -47.13
CA ILE A 52 7.27 -17.76 -47.05
C ILE A 52 5.87 -17.13 -47.02
N VAL A 53 4.98 -17.53 -47.92
CA VAL A 53 3.60 -17.01 -47.96
C VAL A 53 2.85 -17.31 -46.67
N THR A 54 3.00 -18.53 -46.14
CA THR A 54 2.39 -18.94 -44.86
C THR A 54 2.90 -18.07 -43.71
N ILE A 55 4.21 -17.84 -43.62
CA ILE A 55 4.81 -16.98 -42.58
C ILE A 55 4.29 -15.55 -42.71
N ILE A 56 4.26 -14.98 -43.92
CA ILE A 56 3.75 -13.62 -44.16
C ILE A 56 2.28 -13.52 -43.75
N THR A 57 1.48 -14.56 -44.00
CA THR A 57 0.05 -14.57 -43.67
C THR A 57 -0.19 -14.67 -42.16
N LEU A 58 0.62 -15.45 -41.43
CA LEU A 58 0.49 -15.63 -39.98
C LEU A 58 1.17 -14.52 -39.17
N ALA A 59 2.23 -13.90 -39.70
CA ALA A 59 3.09 -12.95 -38.99
C ALA A 59 2.33 -11.78 -38.35
N PRO A 60 1.35 -11.12 -39.00
CA PRO A 60 0.58 -10.05 -38.36
C PRO A 60 -0.18 -10.52 -37.11
N GLY A 61 -0.78 -11.71 -37.16
CA GLY A 61 -1.52 -12.28 -36.04
C GLY A 61 -0.60 -12.58 -34.84
N ILE A 62 0.55 -13.21 -35.10
CA ILE A 62 1.58 -13.47 -34.08
C ILE A 62 2.11 -12.15 -33.49
N GLY A 63 2.40 -11.15 -34.35
CA GLY A 63 2.88 -9.84 -33.93
C GLY A 63 1.90 -9.11 -33.01
N LEU A 64 0.59 -9.19 -33.29
CA LEU A 64 -0.45 -8.63 -32.43
C LEU A 64 -0.52 -9.31 -31.06
N LEU A 65 -0.37 -10.63 -31.00
CA LEU A 65 -0.31 -11.38 -29.74
C LEU A 65 0.92 -10.98 -28.91
N MET A 66 2.10 -10.93 -29.52
CA MET A 66 3.33 -10.48 -28.84
C MET A 66 3.23 -9.04 -28.34
N LEU A 67 2.62 -8.14 -29.13
CA LEU A 67 2.39 -6.76 -28.72
C LEU A 67 1.43 -6.70 -27.53
N SER A 68 0.38 -7.52 -27.52
CA SER A 68 -0.57 -7.59 -26.42
C SER A 68 0.09 -7.98 -25.10
N GLU A 69 0.98 -8.99 -25.12
CA GLU A 69 1.73 -9.43 -23.94
C GLU A 69 2.67 -8.34 -23.44
N LYS A 70 3.40 -7.68 -24.35
CA LYS A 70 4.29 -6.56 -24.00
C LYS A 70 3.54 -5.41 -23.34
N LEU A 71 2.33 -5.09 -23.82
CA LEU A 71 1.49 -4.05 -23.23
C LEU A 71 0.94 -4.46 -21.86
N GLN A 72 0.55 -5.72 -21.67
CA GLN A 72 0.12 -6.22 -20.35
C GLN A 72 1.26 -6.19 -19.34
N ASN A 73 2.44 -6.64 -19.74
CA ASN A 73 3.64 -6.63 -18.90
C ASN A 73 4.02 -5.20 -18.50
N LYS A 74 4.03 -4.26 -19.45
CA LYS A 74 4.29 -2.84 -19.15
C LYS A 74 3.23 -2.23 -18.22
N ALA A 75 1.97 -2.61 -18.36
CA ALA A 75 0.93 -2.15 -17.44
C ALA A 75 1.13 -2.72 -16.02
N LYS A 76 1.50 -3.99 -15.91
CA LYS A 76 1.79 -4.65 -14.63
C LYS A 76 2.99 -4.00 -13.93
N THR A 77 4.09 -3.74 -14.64
CA THR A 77 5.28 -3.08 -14.07
C THR A 77 4.97 -1.68 -13.55
N VAL A 78 4.25 -0.87 -14.34
CA VAL A 78 3.86 0.50 -13.92
C VAL A 78 3.01 0.49 -12.64
N ILE A 79 2.07 -0.46 -12.51
CA ILE A 79 1.26 -0.60 -11.29
C ILE A 79 2.15 -1.05 -10.11
N SER A 80 3.04 -2.01 -10.34
CA SER A 80 4.00 -2.49 -9.33
C SER A 80 4.88 -1.36 -8.80
N ASP A 81 5.42 -0.53 -9.69
CA ASP A 81 6.27 0.60 -9.33
C ASP A 81 5.51 1.66 -8.55
N LYS A 82 4.27 1.96 -8.94
CA LYS A 82 3.39 2.88 -8.19
C LYS A 82 3.12 2.35 -6.78
N ASN A 83 2.84 1.06 -6.65
CA ASN A 83 2.60 0.42 -5.36
C ASN A 83 3.87 0.42 -4.50
N ARG A 84 5.03 0.13 -5.09
CA ARG A 84 6.33 0.18 -4.40
C ARG A 84 6.65 1.58 -3.89
N LYS A 85 6.40 2.63 -4.69
CA LYS A 85 6.56 4.03 -4.24
C LYS A 85 5.65 4.35 -3.06
N LYS A 86 4.37 3.95 -3.12
CA LYS A 86 3.43 4.13 -2.01
C LYS A 86 3.87 3.37 -0.76
N ALA A 87 4.40 2.15 -0.90
CA ALA A 87 4.91 1.37 0.22
C ALA A 87 6.09 2.08 0.91
N LYS A 88 7.05 2.59 0.14
CA LYS A 88 8.17 3.37 0.68
C LYS A 88 7.73 4.62 1.44
N ILE A 89 6.73 5.35 0.94
CA ILE A 89 6.20 6.54 1.62
C ILE A 89 5.59 6.14 2.97
N ARG A 90 4.82 5.05 3.03
CA ARG A 90 4.25 4.58 4.31
C ARG A 90 5.33 4.14 5.29
N GLU A 91 6.32 3.38 4.82
CA GLU A 91 7.46 2.96 5.62
C GLU A 91 8.19 4.17 6.20
N GLN A 92 8.40 5.22 5.40
CA GLN A 92 8.98 6.48 5.86
C GLN A 92 8.13 7.16 6.95
N ILE A 93 6.81 7.31 6.73
CA ILE A 93 5.89 7.90 7.71
C ILE A 93 5.94 7.13 9.04
N ILE A 94 5.85 5.80 9.00
CA ILE A 94 5.88 4.94 10.18
C ILE A 94 7.24 5.03 10.88
N SER A 95 8.34 5.05 10.13
CA SER A 95 9.69 5.13 10.69
C SER A 95 9.93 6.46 11.39
N GLU A 96 9.61 7.58 10.75
CA GLU A 96 9.80 8.92 11.32
C GLU A 96 8.88 9.15 12.53
N TYR A 97 7.64 8.66 12.49
CA TYR A 97 6.76 8.68 13.65
C TYR A 97 7.29 7.79 14.79
N GLY A 98 7.76 6.59 14.49
CA GLY A 98 8.36 5.69 15.48
C GLY A 98 9.61 6.29 16.14
N GLU A 99 10.45 6.97 15.36
CA GLU A 99 11.61 7.72 15.86
C GLU A 99 11.19 8.90 16.76
N TYR A 100 10.15 9.63 16.37
CA TYR A 100 9.58 10.69 17.20
C TYR A 100 9.11 10.15 18.56
N ILE A 101 8.31 9.07 18.58
CA ILE A 101 7.81 8.45 19.82
C ILE A 101 8.93 7.90 20.69
N LYS A 102 9.97 7.32 20.08
CA LYS A 102 11.15 6.84 20.80
C LYS A 102 11.88 7.98 21.55
N ASN A 103 11.98 9.15 20.93
CA ASN A 103 12.64 10.31 21.50
C ASN A 103 11.72 11.11 22.44
N HIS A 104 10.41 10.96 22.29
CA HIS A 104 9.39 11.66 23.07
C HIS A 104 8.29 10.69 23.55
N PRO A 105 8.62 9.76 24.46
CA PRO A 105 7.65 8.78 24.91
C PRO A 105 6.46 9.49 25.60
N PRO A 106 5.21 9.19 25.23
CA PRO A 106 4.06 9.78 25.90
C PRO A 106 4.00 9.30 27.35
N THR A 107 3.97 10.23 28.29
CA THR A 107 3.97 9.96 29.73
C THR A 107 2.66 10.38 30.41
N GLY A 108 1.53 10.15 29.71
CA GLY A 108 0.21 10.56 30.19
C GLY A 108 -0.05 12.07 30.04
N GLU A 109 0.59 12.67 29.05
CA GLU A 109 0.44 14.09 28.68
C GLU A 109 -0.26 14.19 27.32
N ILE A 110 -1.01 15.28 27.13
CA ILE A 110 -1.64 15.61 25.85
C ILE A 110 -0.72 16.61 25.13
N ARG A 111 -0.38 16.31 23.88
CA ARG A 111 0.56 17.07 23.04
C ARG A 111 -0.15 17.73 21.88
N ASP A 112 0.49 18.74 21.29
CA ASP A 112 -0.07 19.39 20.12
C ASP A 112 0.19 18.57 18.85
N VAL A 113 -0.82 18.47 17.98
CA VAL A 113 -0.68 17.80 16.67
C VAL A 113 0.42 18.41 15.80
N SER A 114 0.79 19.67 16.00
CA SER A 114 1.88 20.33 15.28
C SER A 114 3.27 19.80 15.61
N GLU A 115 3.42 19.00 16.68
CA GLU A 115 4.68 18.32 16.99
C GLU A 115 4.91 17.06 16.13
N LEU A 116 3.87 16.53 15.49
CA LEU A 116 3.96 15.29 14.71
C LEU A 116 4.71 15.52 13.39
N PRO A 117 5.50 14.53 12.92
CA PRO A 117 6.22 14.63 11.64
C PRO A 117 5.28 14.63 10.42
N TYR A 118 4.05 14.12 10.59
CA TYR A 118 3.00 14.05 9.58
C TYR A 118 1.64 14.28 10.25
N THR A 119 0.59 14.45 9.45
CA THR A 119 -0.78 14.55 9.99
C THR A 119 -1.19 13.24 10.70
N LYS A 120 -2.09 13.34 11.68
CA LYS A 120 -2.60 12.15 12.41
C LYS A 120 -3.21 11.14 11.45
N GLU A 121 -3.96 11.64 10.46
CA GLU A 121 -4.64 10.83 9.46
C GLU A 121 -3.65 10.05 8.60
N GLU A 122 -2.58 10.69 8.12
CA GLU A 122 -1.54 10.04 7.31
C GLU A 122 -0.80 8.96 8.09
N ILE A 123 -0.47 9.22 9.35
CA ILE A 123 0.20 8.26 10.23
C ILE A 123 -0.72 7.06 10.49
N LEU A 124 -1.97 7.33 10.87
CA LEU A 124 -2.95 6.28 11.16
C LEU A 124 -3.28 5.45 9.91
N ASP A 125 -3.42 6.07 8.74
CA ASP A 125 -3.61 5.37 7.46
C ASP A 125 -2.39 4.52 7.08
N ALA A 126 -1.18 5.03 7.28
CA ALA A 126 0.05 4.29 7.02
C ALA A 126 0.15 3.06 7.95
N ILE A 127 -0.04 3.25 9.26
CA ILE A 127 0.02 2.18 10.25
C ILE A 127 -1.07 1.13 9.99
N THR A 128 -2.32 1.55 9.82
CA THR A 128 -3.44 0.60 9.61
C THR A 128 -3.25 -0.23 8.35
N LEU A 129 -2.77 0.37 7.25
CA LEU A 129 -2.46 -0.38 6.04
C LEU A 129 -1.27 -1.33 6.26
N GLU A 130 -0.24 -0.94 7.00
CA GLU A 130 0.90 -1.84 7.24
C GLU A 130 0.54 -2.99 8.18
N ILE A 131 -0.33 -2.77 9.18
CA ILE A 131 -0.95 -3.84 9.98
C ILE A 131 -1.62 -4.87 9.07
N VAL A 132 -2.43 -4.45 8.09
CA VAL A 132 -3.10 -5.35 7.14
C VAL A 132 -2.09 -6.22 6.36
N LEU A 133 -0.90 -5.69 6.08
CA LEU A 133 0.12 -6.35 5.27
C LEU A 133 1.12 -7.17 6.08
N GLU A 134 1.18 -6.97 7.40
CA GLU A 134 2.17 -7.57 8.27
C GLU A 134 1.76 -8.96 8.76
N ASN A 135 2.74 -9.86 8.78
CA ASN A 135 2.55 -11.25 9.20
C ASN A 135 3.13 -11.49 10.61
N ASP A 136 4.05 -10.64 11.08
CA ASP A 136 4.57 -10.71 12.45
C ASP A 136 3.59 -10.04 13.45
N ASP A 137 3.01 -10.86 14.32
CA ASP A 137 2.10 -10.40 15.37
C ASP A 137 2.77 -9.46 16.38
N GLN A 138 4.07 -9.61 16.65
CA GLN A 138 4.80 -8.70 17.54
C GLN A 138 4.89 -7.30 16.92
N MET A 139 5.20 -7.23 15.62
CA MET A 139 5.24 -5.98 14.88
C MET A 139 3.84 -5.33 14.80
N VAL A 140 2.79 -6.12 14.58
CA VAL A 140 1.40 -5.64 14.62
C VAL A 140 1.05 -5.08 16.00
N GLY A 141 1.45 -5.76 17.07
CA GLY A 141 1.28 -5.28 18.44
C GLY A 141 1.95 -3.92 18.67
N ALA A 142 3.22 -3.79 18.27
CA ALA A 142 3.96 -2.53 18.37
C ALA A 142 3.29 -1.39 17.58
N MET A 143 2.90 -1.65 16.33
CA MET A 143 2.19 -0.67 15.48
C MET A 143 0.85 -0.26 16.08
N THR A 144 0.10 -1.21 16.65
CA THR A 144 -1.18 -0.95 17.34
C THR A 144 -0.97 -0.05 18.55
N THR A 145 0.08 -0.29 19.34
CA THR A 145 0.45 0.57 20.47
C THR A 145 0.79 1.98 20.01
N CYS A 146 1.62 2.12 18.97
CA CYS A 146 1.96 3.44 18.42
C CYS A 146 0.72 4.18 17.88
N ALA A 147 -0.18 3.49 17.16
CA ALA A 147 -1.40 4.10 16.66
C ALA A 147 -2.33 4.60 17.77
N VAL A 148 -2.44 3.86 18.88
CA VAL A 148 -3.22 4.27 20.05
C VAL A 148 -2.67 5.56 20.68
N MET A 149 -1.35 5.76 20.68
CA MET A 149 -0.71 6.97 21.21
C MET A 149 -1.08 8.24 20.42
N LEU A 150 -1.55 8.13 19.17
CA LEU A 150 -2.02 9.29 18.40
C LEU A 150 -3.21 9.99 19.05
N ALA A 151 -4.00 9.29 19.87
CA ALA A 151 -5.13 9.88 20.59
C ALA A 151 -4.69 10.99 21.57
N ASP A 152 -3.45 10.92 22.07
CA ASP A 152 -2.93 11.94 23.00
C ASP A 152 -2.44 13.21 22.27
N PHE A 153 -2.52 13.27 20.92
CA PHE A 153 -2.19 14.45 20.13
C PHE A 153 -3.46 15.21 19.74
N GLN A 154 -3.63 16.41 20.30
CA GLN A 154 -4.82 17.23 20.14
C GLN A 154 -4.50 18.62 19.57
N GLU A 155 -5.46 19.22 18.88
CA GLU A 155 -5.30 20.57 18.36
C GLU A 155 -5.31 21.61 19.48
N LYS A 156 -4.59 22.73 19.26
CA LYS A 156 -4.62 23.90 20.14
C LYS A 156 -4.16 23.59 21.57
N VAL A 157 -3.24 22.65 21.73
CA VAL A 157 -2.52 22.39 22.99
C VAL A 157 -1.40 23.41 23.15
N GLY A 158 -0.75 23.77 22.03
CA GLY A 158 0.42 24.65 22.03
C GLY A 158 1.71 23.90 22.36
N PRO A 159 2.85 24.62 22.47
CA PRO A 159 4.18 24.01 22.51
C PRO A 159 4.52 23.31 23.84
N ASN A 160 3.68 23.46 24.86
CA ASN A 160 3.89 22.84 26.17
C ASN A 160 2.85 21.73 26.35
N PRO A 161 3.28 20.47 26.53
CA PRO A 161 2.37 19.37 26.81
C PRO A 161 1.51 19.64 28.05
N LEU A 162 0.25 19.25 27.99
CA LEU A 162 -0.68 19.36 29.11
C LEU A 162 -0.67 18.07 29.92
N THR A 163 -0.40 18.18 31.22
CA THR A 163 -0.45 17.06 32.15
C THR A 163 -1.61 17.22 33.12
N MET A 164 -2.09 16.11 33.69
CA MET A 164 -3.16 16.12 34.68
C MET A 164 -2.88 17.05 35.87
N LEU A 165 -1.60 17.21 36.23
CA LEU A 165 -1.17 18.02 37.37
C LEU A 165 -0.74 19.45 36.99
N GLY A 166 -0.73 19.79 35.69
CA GLY A 166 -0.27 21.11 35.21
C GLY A 166 1.23 21.36 35.40
N ILE A 167 1.99 20.30 35.67
CA ILE A 167 3.44 20.32 35.88
C ILE A 167 4.09 19.22 35.04
N SER A 168 5.24 19.53 34.47
CA SER A 168 6.03 18.58 33.70
C SER A 168 6.79 17.60 34.61
N ASN A 169 7.16 16.43 34.07
CA ASN A 169 8.01 15.48 34.79
C ASN A 169 9.38 16.06 35.16
N ALA A 170 9.91 16.97 34.35
CA ALA A 170 11.16 17.67 34.64
C ALA A 170 11.02 18.57 35.88
N GLU A 171 9.90 19.30 36.02
CA GLU A 171 9.61 20.12 37.19
C GLU A 171 9.40 19.28 38.46
N ILE A 172 8.78 18.10 38.34
CA ILE A 172 8.67 17.16 39.47
C ILE A 172 10.07 16.70 39.90
N LEU A 173 10.90 16.27 38.94
CA LEU A 173 12.24 15.77 39.23
C LEU A 173 13.19 16.84 39.78
N SER A 174 13.05 18.10 39.36
CA SER A 174 13.83 19.20 39.91
C SER A 174 13.40 19.50 41.35
N ALA A 175 12.10 19.65 41.60
CA ALA A 175 11.58 19.98 42.91
C ALA A 175 11.90 18.91 43.98
N VAL A 176 11.90 17.62 43.62
CA VAL A 176 12.27 16.53 44.53
C VAL A 176 13.73 16.62 45.00
N LYS A 177 14.61 17.27 44.24
CA LYS A 177 16.02 17.48 44.60
C LYS A 177 16.28 18.80 45.34
N SER A 178 15.23 19.59 45.56
CA SER A 178 15.33 20.97 46.02
C SER A 178 14.92 21.15 47.49
N SER A 179 14.98 22.40 47.96
CA SER A 179 14.60 22.79 49.32
C SER A 179 13.07 22.70 49.57
N ASP A 180 12.69 22.65 50.83
CA ASP A 180 11.28 22.62 51.29
C ASP A 180 10.41 23.76 50.72
N SER A 181 11.01 24.91 50.41
CA SER A 181 10.30 26.03 49.80
C SER A 181 9.89 25.76 48.34
N GLU A 182 10.71 25.05 47.56
CA GLU A 182 10.39 24.71 46.16
C GLU A 182 9.31 23.62 46.09
N LEU A 183 9.32 22.67 47.04
CA LEU A 183 8.26 21.67 47.18
C LEU A 183 6.90 22.33 47.49
N LYS A 184 6.88 23.33 48.37
CA LYS A 184 5.65 24.11 48.68
C LYS A 184 5.15 24.89 47.46
N ALA A 185 6.05 25.49 46.68
CA ALA A 185 5.68 26.19 45.45
C ALA A 185 5.11 25.22 44.40
N LEU A 186 5.67 24.02 44.26
CA LEU A 186 5.14 22.99 43.37
C LEU A 186 3.74 22.54 43.81
N ALA A 187 3.53 22.30 45.11
CA ALA A 187 2.23 21.91 45.65
C ALA A 187 1.15 22.99 45.41
N ALA A 188 1.52 24.27 45.53
CA ALA A 188 0.64 25.39 45.19
C ALA A 188 0.27 25.37 43.71
N LYS A 189 1.25 25.18 42.81
CA LYS A 189 1.02 25.10 41.36
C LYS A 189 0.11 23.94 40.96
N ILE A 190 0.26 22.77 41.60
CA ILE A 190 -0.64 21.61 41.39
C ILE A 190 -2.07 21.95 41.84
N THR A 191 -2.21 22.64 42.97
CA THR A 191 -3.52 22.98 43.55
C THR A 191 -4.26 24.01 42.69
N GLU A 192 -3.54 25.02 42.19
CA GLU A 192 -4.12 26.09 41.37
C GLU A 192 -4.30 25.70 39.90
N ASN A 193 -3.52 24.74 39.39
CA ASN A 193 -3.40 24.29 38.00
C ASN A 193 -4.38 24.98 37.02
N PRO A 194 -3.98 26.10 36.40
CA PRO A 194 -4.86 26.87 35.53
C PRO A 194 -5.28 26.09 34.26
N ASP A 195 -4.54 25.05 33.90
CA ASP A 195 -4.81 24.22 32.74
C ASP A 195 -5.70 23.00 33.04
N LYS A 196 -6.15 22.81 34.31
CA LYS A 196 -6.91 21.63 34.70
C LYS A 196 -8.18 21.42 33.86
N GLU A 197 -9.02 22.45 33.74
CA GLU A 197 -10.27 22.37 32.96
C GLU A 197 -9.99 22.08 31.48
N ARG A 198 -8.94 22.68 30.94
CA ARG A 198 -8.50 22.49 29.56
C ARG A 198 -7.98 21.07 29.32
N TYR A 199 -7.18 20.54 30.25
CA TYR A 199 -6.72 19.16 30.22
C TYR A 199 -7.90 18.18 30.29
N GLU A 200 -8.85 18.36 31.22
CA GLU A 200 -10.02 17.50 31.34
C GLU A 200 -10.88 17.49 30.07
N TYR A 201 -11.07 18.66 29.46
CA TYR A 201 -11.78 18.78 28.17
C TYR A 201 -11.05 18.02 27.06
N LEU A 202 -9.75 18.28 26.86
CA LEU A 202 -8.98 17.63 25.80
C LEU A 202 -8.81 16.12 26.06
N LYS A 203 -8.74 15.70 27.33
CA LYS A 203 -8.68 14.29 27.70
C LYS A 203 -9.93 13.56 27.28
N LYS A 204 -11.11 14.17 27.45
CA LYS A 204 -12.37 13.60 26.96
C LYS A 204 -12.36 13.44 25.44
N VAL A 205 -11.87 14.46 24.71
CA VAL A 205 -11.75 14.39 23.24
C VAL A 205 -10.79 13.28 22.82
N ALA A 206 -9.62 13.18 23.47
CA ALA A 206 -8.64 12.13 23.25
C ALA A 206 -9.23 10.72 23.52
N ASP A 207 -10.00 10.56 24.60
CA ASP A 207 -10.62 9.28 24.93
C ASP A 207 -11.71 8.88 23.91
N GLU A 208 -12.48 9.84 23.39
CA GLU A 208 -13.43 9.60 22.29
C GLU A 208 -12.71 9.20 20.99
N GLU A 209 -11.62 9.89 20.65
CA GLU A 209 -10.79 9.58 19.48
C GLU A 209 -10.11 8.21 19.61
N LEU A 210 -9.64 7.85 20.81
CA LEU A 210 -9.05 6.55 21.10
C LEU A 210 -9.99 5.40 20.76
N ILE A 211 -11.29 5.55 21.04
CA ILE A 211 -12.31 4.55 20.67
C ILE A 211 -12.39 4.40 19.15
N LEU A 212 -12.35 5.51 18.41
CA LEU A 212 -12.38 5.49 16.94
C LEU A 212 -11.13 4.84 16.35
N ILE A 213 -9.95 5.16 16.88
CA ILE A 213 -8.67 4.57 16.49
C ILE A 213 -8.70 3.05 16.73
N LYS A 214 -9.10 2.61 17.93
CA LYS A 214 -9.21 1.17 18.25
C LYS A 214 -10.13 0.43 17.29
N LYS A 215 -11.30 0.99 16.99
CA LYS A 215 -12.24 0.40 16.02
C LYS A 215 -11.63 0.25 14.63
N LYS A 216 -10.84 1.24 14.18
CA LYS A 216 -10.14 1.17 12.89
C LYS A 216 -9.03 0.11 12.88
N LEU A 217 -8.31 -0.04 14.00
CA LEU A 217 -7.27 -1.06 14.17
C LEU A 217 -7.86 -2.47 14.20
N GLU A 218 -9.00 -2.68 14.89
CA GLU A 218 -9.73 -3.94 14.88
C GLU A 218 -10.16 -4.33 13.46
N ALA A 219 -10.70 -3.38 12.69
CA ALA A 219 -11.07 -3.62 11.29
C ALA A 219 -9.84 -3.95 10.41
N ALA A 220 -8.71 -3.28 10.65
CA ALA A 220 -7.46 -3.56 9.96
C ALA A 220 -6.93 -4.96 10.29
N GLU A 221 -7.01 -5.39 11.55
CA GLU A 221 -6.58 -6.72 11.97
C GLU A 221 -7.50 -7.83 11.42
N GLU A 222 -8.82 -7.61 11.41
CA GLU A 222 -9.74 -8.56 10.78
C GLU A 222 -9.44 -8.70 9.28
N LEU A 223 -9.20 -7.57 8.60
CA LEU A 223 -8.81 -7.58 7.20
C LEU A 223 -7.45 -8.28 6.99
N ARG A 224 -6.47 -8.10 7.89
CA ARG A 224 -5.17 -8.79 7.89
C ARG A 224 -5.34 -10.31 7.87
N ARG A 225 -6.26 -10.83 8.70
CA ARG A 225 -6.57 -12.27 8.83
C ARG A 225 -7.27 -12.83 7.59
N GLN A 226 -8.15 -12.04 6.97
CA GLN A 226 -8.91 -12.47 5.80
C GLN A 226 -8.16 -12.28 4.48
N MET A 227 -7.17 -11.39 4.41
CA MET A 227 -6.53 -11.02 3.15
C MET A 227 -5.55 -12.10 2.67
N PRO A 228 -5.73 -12.64 1.45
CA PRO A 228 -4.79 -13.60 0.89
C PRO A 228 -3.39 -13.01 0.71
N GLU A 229 -2.35 -13.81 0.96
CA GLU A 229 -0.95 -13.39 0.83
C GLU A 229 -0.60 -12.83 -0.56
N GLU A 230 -1.20 -13.38 -1.61
CA GLU A 230 -0.99 -12.87 -2.98
C GLU A 230 -1.44 -11.40 -3.11
N LYS A 231 -2.58 -11.06 -2.49
CA LYS A 231 -3.10 -9.69 -2.50
C LYS A 231 -2.21 -8.75 -1.67
N LYS A 232 -1.71 -9.20 -0.52
CA LYS A 232 -0.73 -8.44 0.28
C LYS A 232 0.53 -8.13 -0.53
N ARG A 233 1.08 -9.12 -1.24
CA ARG A 233 2.25 -8.95 -2.13
C ARG A 233 2.00 -7.95 -3.25
N GLN A 234 0.83 -8.02 -3.90
CA GLN A 234 0.44 -7.06 -4.94
C GLN A 234 0.38 -5.62 -4.41
N ILE A 235 -0.13 -5.41 -3.19
CA ILE A 235 -0.20 -4.09 -2.55
C ILE A 235 1.19 -3.57 -2.19
N ARG A 236 2.10 -4.44 -1.71
CA ARG A 236 3.52 -4.10 -1.47
C ARG A 236 4.29 -3.77 -2.76
N GLY A 237 3.74 -4.14 -3.93
CA GLY A 237 4.41 -3.98 -5.22
C GLY A 237 5.42 -5.08 -5.53
N ASN A 238 5.36 -6.20 -4.81
CA ASN A 238 6.17 -7.39 -5.05
C ASN A 238 5.37 -8.35 -5.93
N SER A 239 5.49 -8.20 -7.26
CA SER A 239 4.71 -8.98 -8.23
C SER A 239 5.47 -10.12 -8.92
N SER A 240 6.52 -10.62 -8.25
CA SER A 240 7.34 -11.75 -8.69
C SER A 240 6.63 -13.06 -8.39
N PHE A 241 6.25 -13.79 -9.45
CA PHE A 241 6.03 -15.23 -9.44
C PHE A 241 7.34 -15.91 -9.82
#